data_AF-A0A6I4SYN6-F1
#
_entry.id   AF-A0A6I4SYN6-F1
#
_cell.length_a   1.000
_cell.length_b   1.000
_cell.length_c   1.000
_cell.angle_alpha   90.00
_cell.angle_beta   90.00
_cell.angle_gamma   90.00
#
_symmetry.space_group_name_H-M   'P 1'
#
loop_
_entity.id
_entity.type
_entity.pdbx_description
1 polymer ?
#
loop_
_entity_poly.entity_id
_entity_poly.type
_entity_poly.pdbx_seq_one_letter_code
_entity_poly.pdbx_strand_id
1 'polypeptide(L)'
;MLALLVAAAVSANAPQWIKDGKQPSAEDAASRMARCDVTRPNARFNDLLQEDVLAFPSDEALNGVQLTCIAQVAFDTGYEVELPESNLAAYYRSSQEISRPWTVDLAREWLEEQGKLEGLPVRDPSMTDQQFAKVLEAHCGPDAKGLLSSEFGPHSIAPSTAGANFEDFSRTAEAGLCLLASGAVEDFEIYIIGNEKVAE
;
A
#
# COMPACT_ATOMS: atom_id res chain seq x y z
N MET A 1 -16.46 -5.87 35.41
CA MET A 1 -16.41 -6.45 34.05
C MET A 1 -16.75 -5.34 33.07
N LEU A 2 -15.75 -4.63 32.54
CA LEU A 2 -15.93 -3.70 31.43
C LEU A 2 -15.56 -4.46 30.16
N ALA A 3 -16.57 -4.86 29.38
CA ALA A 3 -16.37 -5.33 28.02
C ALA A 3 -16.32 -4.08 27.13
N LEU A 4 -15.13 -3.59 26.83
CA LEU A 4 -14.92 -2.70 25.69
C LEU A 4 -14.97 -3.57 24.44
N LEU A 5 -16.17 -3.71 23.86
CA LEU A 5 -16.33 -4.09 22.47
C LEU A 5 -15.94 -2.88 21.63
N VAL A 6 -14.65 -2.75 21.32
CA VAL A 6 -14.22 -1.94 20.19
C VAL A 6 -14.58 -2.78 18.96
N ALA A 7 -15.79 -2.58 18.44
CA ALA A 7 -16.04 -2.91 17.05
C ALA A 7 -15.17 -1.92 16.26
N ALA A 8 -13.99 -2.36 15.80
CA ALA A 8 -13.27 -1.64 14.77
C ALA A 8 -14.28 -1.44 13.63
N ALA A 9 -14.67 -0.19 13.39
CA ALA A 9 -15.53 0.12 12.28
C ALA A 9 -14.71 -0.18 11.03
N VAL A 10 -14.96 -1.33 10.39
CA VAL A 10 -14.25 -1.65 9.15
C VAL A 10 -14.60 -0.55 8.15
N SER A 11 -13.58 0.16 7.64
CA SER A 11 -13.73 1.29 6.69
C SER A 11 -14.81 1.00 5.65
N ALA A 12 -15.62 2.03 5.35
CA ALA A 12 -16.67 1.95 4.33
C ALA A 12 -16.09 1.52 2.96
N ASN A 13 -14.85 1.92 2.68
CA ASN A 13 -14.13 1.62 1.44
C ASN A 13 -13.39 0.27 1.47
N ALA A 14 -13.35 -0.42 2.60
CA ALA A 14 -12.70 -1.74 2.66
C ALA A 14 -13.40 -2.75 1.74
N PRO A 15 -12.65 -3.62 1.06
CA PRO A 15 -13.24 -4.66 0.22
C PRO A 15 -14.01 -5.66 1.09
N GLN A 16 -15.01 -6.31 0.50
CA GLN A 16 -15.96 -7.15 1.25
C GLN A 16 -15.27 -8.31 1.98
N TRP A 17 -14.22 -8.90 1.39
CA TRP A 17 -13.49 -10.00 2.00
C TRP A 17 -12.75 -9.62 3.28
N ILE A 18 -12.31 -8.34 3.41
CA ILE A 18 -11.76 -7.79 4.65
C ILE A 18 -12.87 -7.65 5.70
N LYS A 19 -14.02 -7.07 5.31
CA LYS A 19 -15.17 -6.89 6.19
C LYS A 19 -15.69 -8.22 6.75
N ASP A 20 -15.71 -9.25 5.92
CA ASP A 20 -16.16 -10.59 6.31
C ASP A 20 -15.07 -11.43 6.97
N GLY A 21 -13.81 -10.96 6.95
CA GLY A 21 -12.64 -11.74 7.39
C GLY A 21 -12.47 -13.03 6.60
N LYS A 22 -12.96 -13.07 5.35
CA LYS A 22 -13.01 -14.28 4.53
C LYS A 22 -12.76 -13.96 3.06
N GLN A 23 -11.61 -14.41 2.58
CA GLN A 23 -11.26 -14.36 1.17
C GLN A 23 -12.14 -15.32 0.34
N PRO A 24 -12.61 -14.92 -0.85
CA PRO A 24 -13.21 -15.87 -1.79
C PRO A 24 -12.20 -16.93 -2.23
N SER A 25 -12.67 -18.03 -2.83
CA SER A 25 -11.75 -19.04 -3.38
C SER A 25 -11.03 -18.52 -4.63
N ALA A 26 -9.87 -19.10 -4.96
CA ALA A 26 -9.11 -18.72 -6.14
C ALA A 26 -9.90 -18.99 -7.44
N GLU A 27 -10.73 -20.04 -7.43
CA GLU A 27 -11.62 -20.38 -8.54
C GLU A 27 -12.74 -19.34 -8.72
N ASP A 28 -13.30 -18.83 -7.62
CA ASP A 28 -14.26 -17.72 -7.67
C ASP A 28 -13.61 -16.44 -8.19
N ALA A 29 -12.39 -16.15 -7.74
CA ALA A 29 -11.63 -14.97 -8.17
C ALA A 29 -11.28 -15.06 -9.67
N ALA A 30 -10.77 -16.19 -10.16
CA ALA A 30 -10.52 -16.44 -11.58
C ALA A 30 -11.81 -16.34 -12.43
N SER A 31 -12.93 -16.82 -11.90
CA SER A 31 -14.25 -16.70 -12.56
C SER A 31 -14.74 -15.24 -12.63
N ARG A 32 -14.40 -14.39 -11.65
CA ARG A 32 -14.68 -12.96 -11.71
C ARG A 32 -13.80 -12.24 -12.73
N MET A 33 -12.52 -12.62 -12.82
CA MET A 33 -11.58 -12.07 -13.82
C MET A 33 -12.06 -12.30 -15.26
N ALA A 34 -12.75 -13.41 -15.54
CA ALA A 34 -13.31 -13.67 -16.86
C ALA A 34 -14.34 -12.60 -17.33
N ARG A 35 -14.88 -11.78 -16.42
CA ARG A 35 -15.77 -10.65 -16.77
C ARG A 35 -15.03 -9.44 -17.33
N CYS A 36 -13.70 -9.44 -17.24
CA CYS A 36 -12.84 -8.39 -17.77
C CYS A 36 -12.53 -8.55 -19.26
N ASP A 37 -13.14 -9.52 -19.95
CA ASP A 37 -12.86 -9.83 -21.37
C ASP A 37 -11.37 -10.18 -21.59
N VAL A 38 -10.85 -11.02 -20.71
CA VAL A 38 -9.45 -11.50 -20.71
C VAL A 38 -9.42 -13.01 -20.69
N THR A 39 -8.25 -13.58 -21.00
CA THR A 39 -8.02 -15.01 -20.78
C THR A 39 -8.19 -15.31 -19.30
N ARG A 40 -8.85 -16.43 -18.99
CA ARG A 40 -9.01 -16.84 -17.60
C ARG A 40 -7.61 -17.11 -16.99
N PRO A 41 -7.24 -16.44 -15.88
CA PRO A 41 -5.96 -16.68 -15.26
C PRO A 41 -5.89 -18.08 -14.63
N ASN A 42 -4.68 -18.61 -14.53
CA ASN A 42 -4.42 -19.85 -13.81
C ASN A 42 -4.19 -19.52 -12.32
N ALA A 43 -5.01 -20.10 -11.45
CA ALA A 43 -4.78 -20.03 -10.01
C ALA A 43 -3.66 -21.00 -9.63
N ARG A 44 -2.63 -20.50 -8.95
CA ARG A 44 -1.54 -21.34 -8.41
C ARG A 44 -1.07 -20.82 -7.07
N PHE A 45 -0.54 -21.72 -6.25
CA PHE A 45 0.14 -21.33 -5.03
C PHE A 45 1.55 -20.82 -5.36
N ASN A 46 1.94 -19.69 -4.79
CA ASN A 46 3.29 -19.14 -4.84
C ASN A 46 4.01 -19.54 -3.55
N ASP A 47 4.94 -20.50 -3.64
CA ASP A 47 5.68 -21.00 -2.48
C ASP A 47 6.58 -19.95 -1.82
N LEU A 48 7.02 -18.92 -2.55
CA LEU A 48 7.85 -17.86 -1.98
C LEU A 48 7.01 -16.91 -1.11
N LEU A 49 5.85 -16.50 -1.62
CA LEU A 49 4.96 -15.56 -0.95
C LEU A 49 3.98 -16.26 0.02
N GLN A 50 3.89 -17.59 -0.03
CA GLN A 50 2.98 -18.42 0.76
C GLN A 50 1.50 -18.04 0.55
N GLU A 51 1.13 -17.74 -0.69
CA GLU A 51 -0.22 -17.28 -1.05
C GLU A 51 -0.66 -17.84 -2.41
N ASP A 52 -1.97 -17.81 -2.67
CA ASP A 52 -2.51 -18.11 -3.99
C ASP A 52 -2.44 -16.86 -4.88
N VAL A 53 -1.94 -17.03 -6.11
CA VAL A 53 -1.83 -15.97 -7.11
C VAL A 53 -2.64 -16.32 -8.36
N LEU A 54 -3.13 -15.29 -9.06
CA LEU A 54 -3.81 -15.42 -10.35
C LEU A 54 -2.86 -15.04 -11.48
N ALA A 55 -2.31 -16.06 -12.15
CA ALA A 55 -1.30 -15.88 -13.18
C ALA A 55 -1.91 -15.82 -14.59
N PHE A 56 -1.65 -14.72 -15.30
CA PHE A 56 -2.02 -14.56 -16.70
C PHE A 56 -0.90 -15.09 -17.62
N PRO A 57 -1.23 -15.54 -18.85
CA PRO A 57 -0.23 -15.90 -19.86
C PRO A 57 0.80 -14.80 -20.08
N SER A 58 2.07 -15.17 -20.23
CA SER A 58 3.20 -14.23 -20.34
C SER A 58 3.20 -13.40 -21.62
N ASP A 59 2.42 -13.77 -22.62
CA ASP A 59 2.25 -13.09 -23.91
C ASP A 59 0.92 -12.33 -24.03
N GLU A 60 0.12 -12.26 -22.96
CA GLU A 60 -1.19 -11.60 -23.02
C GLU A 60 -1.06 -10.07 -23.13
N ALA A 61 -1.52 -9.54 -24.26
CA ALA A 61 -1.60 -8.11 -24.49
C ALA A 61 -2.92 -7.56 -23.95
N LEU A 62 -2.85 -6.76 -22.88
CA LEU A 62 -4.01 -6.19 -22.21
C LEU A 62 -4.09 -4.68 -22.45
N ASN A 63 -5.30 -4.20 -22.70
CA ASN A 63 -5.57 -2.77 -22.79
C ASN A 63 -5.92 -2.17 -21.42
N GLY A 64 -5.97 -0.83 -21.33
CA GLY A 64 -6.23 -0.14 -20.06
C GLY A 64 -7.57 -0.46 -19.40
N VAL A 65 -8.62 -0.79 -20.18
CA VAL A 65 -9.92 -1.18 -19.63
C VAL A 65 -9.83 -2.55 -18.97
N GLN A 66 -9.16 -3.50 -19.62
CA GLN A 66 -8.92 -4.83 -19.07
C GLN A 66 -8.07 -4.75 -17.80
N LEU A 67 -6.99 -3.98 -17.80
CA LEU A 67 -6.11 -3.80 -16.63
C LEU A 67 -6.84 -3.16 -15.44
N THR A 68 -7.69 -2.16 -15.69
CA THR A 68 -8.51 -1.55 -14.64
C THR A 68 -9.50 -2.55 -14.05
N CYS A 69 -10.13 -3.37 -14.91
CA CYS A 69 -11.04 -4.41 -14.45
C CYS A 69 -10.31 -5.48 -13.62
N ILE A 70 -9.14 -5.94 -14.06
CA ILE A 70 -8.31 -6.89 -13.31
C ILE A 70 -7.95 -6.31 -11.94
N ALA A 71 -7.49 -5.05 -11.89
CA ALA A 71 -7.16 -4.39 -10.63
C ALA A 71 -8.36 -4.29 -9.68
N GLN A 72 -9.57 -4.01 -10.21
CA GLN A 72 -10.78 -3.99 -9.40
C GLN A 72 -11.11 -5.37 -8.83
N VAL A 73 -11.03 -6.41 -9.65
CA VAL A 73 -11.28 -7.79 -9.19
C VAL A 73 -10.23 -8.20 -8.16
N ALA A 74 -8.95 -7.91 -8.40
CA ALA A 74 -7.86 -8.18 -7.45
C ALA A 74 -8.10 -7.52 -6.09
N PHE A 75 -8.51 -6.25 -6.09
CA PHE A 75 -8.89 -5.52 -4.87
C PHE A 75 -10.08 -6.18 -4.15
N ASP A 76 -11.14 -6.53 -4.89
CA ASP A 76 -12.37 -7.12 -4.37
C ASP A 76 -12.23 -8.58 -3.91
N THR A 77 -11.14 -9.24 -4.25
CA THR A 77 -10.87 -10.63 -3.89
C THR A 77 -9.62 -10.81 -3.04
N GLY A 78 -8.75 -9.80 -2.94
CA GLY A 78 -7.49 -9.85 -2.19
C GLY A 78 -6.41 -10.71 -2.84
N TYR A 79 -6.56 -11.07 -4.12
CA TYR A 79 -5.59 -11.90 -4.82
C TYR A 79 -4.53 -11.05 -5.50
N GLU A 80 -3.27 -11.47 -5.37
CA GLU A 80 -2.20 -10.98 -6.23
C GLU A 80 -2.39 -11.51 -7.66
N VAL A 81 -2.01 -10.69 -8.64
CA VAL A 81 -2.06 -11.03 -10.06
C VAL A 81 -0.66 -10.97 -10.65
N GLU A 82 -0.32 -11.99 -11.41
CA GLU A 82 0.92 -12.01 -12.17
C GLU A 82 0.60 -11.68 -13.63
N LEU A 83 1.21 -10.60 -14.12
CA LEU A 83 0.97 -10.06 -15.46
C LEU A 83 2.29 -9.99 -16.23
N PRO A 84 2.24 -10.01 -17.58
CA PRO A 84 3.38 -9.66 -18.42
C PRO A 84 3.99 -8.30 -18.02
N GLU A 85 5.31 -8.19 -18.07
CA GLU A 85 6.05 -6.98 -17.66
C GLU A 85 5.56 -5.72 -18.38
N SER A 86 5.18 -5.84 -19.67
CA SER A 86 4.62 -4.76 -20.47
C SER A 86 3.32 -4.16 -19.91
N ASN A 87 2.60 -4.91 -19.07
CA ASN A 87 1.32 -4.50 -18.50
C ASN A 87 1.46 -3.90 -17.09
N LEU A 88 2.58 -4.17 -16.38
CA LEU A 88 2.73 -3.87 -14.95
C LEU A 88 2.57 -2.38 -14.62
N ALA A 89 3.19 -1.48 -15.38
CA ALA A 89 3.13 -0.05 -15.09
C ALA A 89 1.70 0.52 -15.19
N ALA A 90 0.93 0.06 -16.18
CA ALA A 90 -0.47 0.46 -16.34
C ALA A 90 -1.37 -0.20 -15.29
N TYR A 91 -1.13 -1.49 -14.99
CA TYR A 91 -1.83 -2.21 -13.92
C TYR A 91 -1.65 -1.53 -12.55
N TYR A 92 -0.41 -1.25 -12.14
CA TYR A 92 -0.14 -0.66 -10.83
C TYR A 92 -0.73 0.74 -10.68
N ARG A 93 -0.86 1.49 -11.77
CA ARG A 93 -1.59 2.77 -11.74
C ARG A 93 -3.06 2.54 -11.39
N SER A 94 -3.74 1.66 -12.13
CA SER A 94 -5.15 1.32 -11.86
C SER A 94 -5.34 0.74 -10.45
N SER A 95 -4.43 -0.15 -10.02
CA SER A 95 -4.48 -0.75 -8.69
C SER A 95 -4.36 0.28 -7.58
N GLN A 96 -3.46 1.26 -7.72
CA GLN A 96 -3.32 2.35 -6.75
C GLN A 96 -4.56 3.26 -6.74
N GLU A 97 -5.08 3.63 -7.91
CA GLU A 97 -6.30 4.46 -8.01
C GLU A 97 -7.50 3.79 -7.31
N ILE A 98 -7.65 2.47 -7.48
CA ILE A 98 -8.75 1.69 -6.89
C ILE A 98 -8.58 1.52 -5.39
N SER A 99 -7.37 1.19 -4.91
CA SER A 99 -7.15 0.94 -3.48
C SER A 99 -7.08 2.21 -2.64
N ARG A 100 -6.77 3.35 -3.27
CA ARG A 100 -6.51 4.63 -2.59
C ARG A 100 -7.56 5.03 -1.55
N PRO A 101 -8.89 5.00 -1.83
CA PRO A 101 -9.87 5.42 -0.81
C PRO A 101 -9.78 4.58 0.48
N TRP A 102 -9.57 3.26 0.34
CA TRP A 102 -9.39 2.39 1.50
C TRP A 102 -8.05 2.64 2.20
N THR A 103 -6.96 2.81 1.44
CA THR A 103 -5.65 3.14 2.02
C THR A 103 -5.67 4.45 2.79
N VAL A 104 -6.36 5.48 2.29
CA VAL A 104 -6.53 6.77 2.99
C VAL A 104 -7.34 6.59 4.27
N ASP A 105 -8.43 5.81 4.24
CA ASP A 105 -9.21 5.53 5.45
C ASP A 105 -8.35 4.83 6.52
N LEU A 106 -7.62 3.78 6.15
CA LEU A 106 -6.71 3.07 7.05
C LEU A 106 -5.64 4.00 7.62
N ALA A 107 -5.09 4.89 6.80
CA ALA A 107 -4.10 5.87 7.24
C ALA A 107 -4.69 6.85 8.26
N ARG A 108 -5.93 7.33 8.04
CA ARG A 108 -6.63 8.22 8.97
C ARG A 108 -6.92 7.52 10.29
N GLU A 109 -7.46 6.30 10.24
CA GLU A 109 -7.74 5.48 11.42
C GLU A 109 -6.46 5.27 12.24
N TRP A 110 -5.37 4.86 11.59
CA TRP A 110 -4.08 4.68 12.26
C TRP A 110 -3.56 5.98 12.88
N LEU A 111 -3.59 7.10 12.14
CA LEU A 111 -3.15 8.40 12.67
C LEU A 111 -4.02 8.87 13.84
N GLU A 112 -5.32 8.58 13.82
CA GLU A 112 -6.23 8.91 14.93
C GLU A 112 -5.88 8.10 16.17
N GLU A 113 -5.64 6.79 16.03
CA GLU A 113 -5.19 5.92 17.12
C GLU A 113 -3.86 6.37 17.73
N GLN A 114 -2.95 6.90 16.91
CA GLN A 114 -1.67 7.47 17.37
C GLN A 114 -1.79 8.91 17.91
N GLY A 115 -2.98 9.52 17.89
CA GLY A 115 -3.18 10.92 18.29
C GLY A 115 -2.45 11.92 17.39
N LYS A 116 -2.19 11.54 16.13
CA LYS A 116 -1.46 12.34 15.13
C LYS A 116 -2.36 12.88 14.02
N LEU A 117 -3.60 12.40 13.89
CA LEU A 117 -4.52 12.92 12.89
C LEU A 117 -4.87 14.39 13.15
N GLU A 118 -5.10 14.75 14.42
CA GLU A 118 -5.29 16.14 14.81
C GLU A 118 -3.94 16.88 14.70
N GLY A 119 -3.91 17.94 13.88
CA GLY A 119 -2.68 18.69 13.61
C GLY A 119 -1.79 18.08 12.51
N LEU A 120 -2.31 17.12 11.73
CA LEU A 120 -1.67 16.70 10.49
C LEU A 120 -1.43 17.93 9.59
N PRO A 121 -0.19 18.16 9.12
CA PRO A 121 0.12 19.33 8.31
C PRO A 121 -0.49 19.22 6.92
N VAL A 122 -1.20 20.27 6.49
CA VAL A 122 -1.72 20.36 5.14
C VAL A 122 -0.67 20.96 4.21
N ARG A 123 -0.47 20.34 3.04
CA ARG A 123 0.51 20.86 2.07
C ARG A 123 0.07 22.21 1.49
N ASP A 124 0.88 23.24 1.68
CA ASP A 124 0.72 24.51 0.97
C ASP A 124 1.20 24.35 -0.49
N PRO A 125 0.41 24.75 -1.51
CA PRO A 125 0.80 24.64 -2.92
C PRO A 125 2.09 25.38 -3.29
N SER A 126 2.54 26.34 -2.49
CA SER A 126 3.80 27.07 -2.68
C SER A 126 5.02 26.35 -2.10
N MET A 127 4.82 25.32 -1.27
CA MET A 127 5.90 24.51 -0.72
C MET A 127 6.46 23.53 -1.75
N THR A 128 7.79 23.49 -1.82
CA THR A 128 8.48 22.41 -2.53
C THR A 128 8.31 21.09 -1.77
N ASP A 129 8.44 19.95 -2.47
CA ASP A 129 8.37 18.63 -1.84
C ASP A 129 9.37 18.50 -0.70
N GLN A 130 10.57 19.08 -0.85
CA GLN A 130 11.59 19.07 0.21
C GLN A 130 11.18 19.84 1.47
N GLN A 131 10.45 20.95 1.31
CA GLN A 131 9.93 21.72 2.44
C GLN A 131 8.83 20.92 3.15
N PHE A 132 7.91 20.34 2.38
CA PHE A 132 6.81 19.57 2.94
C PHE A 132 7.28 18.28 3.62
N ALA A 133 8.24 17.56 3.02
CA ALA A 133 8.87 16.39 3.63
C ALA A 133 9.42 16.70 5.04
N LYS A 134 10.10 17.83 5.23
CA LYS A 134 10.61 18.24 6.56
C LYS A 134 9.49 18.55 7.55
N VAL A 135 8.36 19.07 7.07
CA VAL A 135 7.18 19.32 7.90
C VAL A 135 6.56 18.00 8.35
N LEU A 136 6.45 17.00 7.46
CA LEU A 136 5.99 15.66 7.80
C LEU A 136 6.94 14.96 8.80
N GLU A 137 8.25 15.05 8.58
CA GLU A 137 9.24 14.51 9.54
C GLU A 137 9.07 15.14 10.94
N ALA A 138 8.89 16.46 11.02
CA ALA A 138 8.67 17.14 12.29
C ALA A 138 7.38 16.70 12.99
N HIS A 139 6.32 16.44 12.22
CA HIS A 139 5.04 15.93 12.72
C HIS A 139 5.17 14.47 13.23
N CYS A 140 5.91 13.63 12.51
CA CYS A 140 6.12 12.24 12.90
C CYS A 140 7.10 12.05 14.06
N GLY A 141 7.96 13.05 14.31
CA GLY A 141 8.77 13.13 15.52
C GLY A 141 10.27 12.98 15.26
N PRO A 142 11.09 12.96 16.32
CA PRO A 142 12.55 12.99 16.19
C PRO A 142 13.11 11.80 15.41
N ASP A 143 12.50 10.62 15.52
CA ASP A 143 12.92 9.40 14.83
C ASP A 143 12.60 9.43 13.31
N ALA A 144 11.71 10.33 12.87
CA ALA A 144 11.41 10.53 11.44
C ALA A 144 12.41 11.46 10.74
N LYS A 145 13.24 12.18 11.50
CA LYS A 145 14.12 13.21 10.98
C LYS A 145 15.14 12.63 10.00
N GLY A 146 15.14 13.15 8.77
CA GLY A 146 16.05 12.73 7.71
C GLY A 146 15.61 11.46 6.96
N LEU A 147 14.46 10.85 7.30
CA LEU A 147 13.96 9.69 6.57
C LEU A 147 13.55 10.05 5.14
N LEU A 148 12.87 11.18 4.93
CA LEU A 148 12.48 11.69 3.61
C LEU A 148 13.47 12.72 3.07
N SER A 149 14.18 13.44 3.93
CA SER A 149 15.21 14.41 3.56
C SER A 149 16.56 13.74 3.29
N SER A 150 16.54 12.62 2.56
CA SER A 150 17.69 11.78 2.25
C SER A 150 18.24 12.04 0.85
N GLU A 151 19.33 11.35 0.48
CA GLU A 151 19.91 11.42 -0.87
C GLU A 151 18.99 10.83 -1.96
N PHE A 152 17.98 10.04 -1.58
CA PHE A 152 17.01 9.45 -2.49
C PHE A 152 15.85 10.40 -2.84
N GLY A 153 15.80 11.58 -2.22
CA GLY A 153 14.81 12.62 -2.49
C GLY A 153 13.62 12.61 -1.53
N PRO A 154 12.77 13.67 -1.59
CA PRO A 154 11.76 13.98 -0.57
C PRO A 154 10.57 13.01 -0.50
N HIS A 155 10.48 12.07 -1.44
CA HIS A 155 9.45 11.05 -1.53
C HIS A 155 9.97 9.66 -1.17
N SER A 156 11.19 9.55 -0.63
CA SER A 156 11.84 8.25 -0.44
C SER A 156 12.33 8.07 0.98
N ILE A 157 11.79 7.08 1.68
CA ILE A 157 12.31 6.61 2.96
C ILE A 157 13.62 5.87 2.68
N ALA A 158 14.73 6.41 3.19
CA ALA A 158 16.04 5.84 2.99
C ALA A 158 16.17 4.44 3.63
N PRO A 159 16.95 3.51 3.03
CA PRO A 159 17.11 2.15 3.55
C PRO A 159 17.87 2.07 4.88
N SER A 160 18.58 3.13 5.28
CA SER A 160 19.54 3.14 6.38
C SER A 160 19.03 3.85 7.62
N THR A 161 18.10 3.22 8.34
CA THR A 161 17.80 3.55 9.75
C THR A 161 17.34 2.34 10.57
N ALA A 162 17.38 1.11 10.02
CA ALA A 162 17.32 -0.09 10.85
C ALA A 162 18.56 -0.10 11.76
N GLY A 163 18.40 0.41 12.98
CA GLY A 163 19.52 0.58 13.89
C GLY A 163 20.16 -0.76 14.25
N ALA A 164 21.29 -0.68 14.96
CA ALA A 164 22.11 -1.85 15.30
C ALA A 164 21.38 -2.89 16.19
N ASN A 165 20.15 -2.61 16.63
CA ASN A 165 19.32 -3.47 17.47
C ASN A 165 17.81 -3.32 17.13
N PHE A 166 17.01 -4.22 17.69
CA PHE A 166 15.56 -4.30 17.48
C PHE A 166 14.77 -3.07 17.94
N GLU A 167 15.22 -2.41 19.00
CA GLU A 167 14.51 -1.24 19.55
C GLU A 167 14.62 -0.03 18.61
N ASP A 168 15.83 0.21 18.07
CA ASP A 168 16.08 1.25 17.08
C ASP A 168 15.32 0.98 15.77
N PHE A 169 15.21 -0.30 15.37
CA PHE A 169 14.39 -0.71 14.24
C PHE A 169 12.90 -0.43 14.49
N SER A 170 12.37 -0.77 15.67
CA SER A 170 10.96 -0.58 16.00
C SER A 170 10.56 0.90 15.99
N ARG A 171 11.39 1.78 16.57
CA ARG A 171 11.09 3.24 16.58
C ARG A 171 11.14 3.84 15.18
N THR A 172 12.13 3.43 14.38
CA THR A 172 12.25 3.86 12.99
C THR A 172 11.08 3.34 12.14
N ALA A 173 10.62 2.12 12.38
CA ALA A 173 9.47 1.54 11.70
C ALA A 173 8.18 2.32 12.01
N GLU A 174 7.96 2.69 13.28
CA GLU A 174 6.81 3.52 13.68
C GLU A 174 6.86 4.91 13.04
N ALA A 175 8.03 5.55 13.03
CA ALA A 175 8.24 6.83 12.35
C ALA A 175 7.98 6.72 10.84
N GLY A 176 8.45 5.65 10.19
CA GLY A 176 8.20 5.37 8.78
C GLY A 176 6.71 5.15 8.48
N LEU A 177 6.01 4.40 9.34
CA LEU A 177 4.55 4.21 9.22
C LEU A 177 3.79 5.53 9.36
N CYS A 178 4.20 6.39 10.30
CA CYS A 178 3.62 7.73 10.42
C CYS A 178 3.79 8.54 9.14
N LEU A 179 4.98 8.52 8.53
CA LEU A 179 5.25 9.24 7.29
C LEU A 179 4.37 8.72 6.16
N LEU A 180 4.28 7.40 5.97
CA LEU A 180 3.45 6.77 4.95
C LEU A 180 1.97 7.11 5.13
N ALA A 181 1.45 7.03 6.36
CA ALA A 181 0.06 7.36 6.65
C ALA A 181 -0.22 8.85 6.41
N SER A 182 0.66 9.73 6.88
CA SER A 182 0.55 11.18 6.69
C SER A 182 0.58 11.55 5.19
N GLY A 183 1.51 10.94 4.44
CA GLY A 183 1.63 11.14 3.00
C GLY A 183 0.41 10.65 2.23
N ALA A 184 -0.14 9.48 2.59
CA ALA A 184 -1.38 8.96 1.97
C ALA A 184 -2.55 9.94 2.14
N VAL A 185 -2.73 10.52 3.34
CA VAL A 185 -3.81 11.48 3.62
C VAL A 185 -3.61 12.81 2.86
N GLU A 186 -2.37 13.27 2.73
CA GLU A 186 -2.00 14.55 2.10
C GLU A 186 -1.71 14.45 0.59
N ASP A 187 -1.98 13.31 -0.02
CA ASP A 187 -1.64 13.04 -1.43
C ASP A 187 -0.15 13.31 -1.75
N PHE A 188 0.71 12.96 -0.81
CA PHE A 188 2.16 13.05 -0.92
C PHE A 188 2.72 11.63 -0.95
N GLU A 189 2.87 11.10 -2.17
CA GLU A 189 3.32 9.71 -2.39
C GLU A 189 4.70 9.48 -1.77
N ILE A 190 4.82 8.49 -0.90
CA ILE A 190 6.09 8.13 -0.27
C ILE A 190 6.41 6.68 -0.63
N TYR A 191 7.64 6.48 -1.09
CA TYR A 191 8.20 5.21 -1.51
C TYR A 191 9.23 4.74 -0.49
N ILE A 192 9.32 3.44 -0.26
CA ILE A 192 10.39 2.83 0.52
C ILE A 192 11.46 2.33 -0.46
N ILE A 193 12.72 2.73 -0.23
CA ILE A 193 13.83 2.16 -0.99
C ILE A 193 14.20 0.82 -0.36
N GLY A 194 14.10 -0.25 -1.15
CA GLY A 194 14.46 -1.61 -0.72
C GLY A 194 15.95 -1.76 -0.41
N ASN A 195 16.27 -2.63 0.54
CA ASN A 195 17.64 -3.03 0.92
C ASN A 195 18.11 -4.28 0.15
N GLU A 196 17.71 -4.45 -1.11
CA GLU A 196 18.02 -5.67 -1.85
C GLU A 196 19.52 -5.79 -2.11
N LYS A 197 20.20 -6.59 -1.27
CA LYS A 197 21.44 -7.24 -1.68
C LYS A 197 21.04 -8.34 -2.66
N VAL A 198 21.28 -8.12 -3.94
CA VAL A 198 21.28 -9.20 -4.92
C VAL A 198 22.22 -10.27 -4.38
N ALA A 199 21.69 -11.45 -4.08
CA ALA A 199 22.52 -12.59 -3.75
C ALA A 199 23.38 -12.90 -5.00
N GLU A 200 24.69 -12.78 -4.89
CA GLU A 200 25.64 -13.28 -5.89
C GLU A 200 25.63 -14.81 -5.95
#